data_AF-A0A940WL51-F1
#
_entry.id   AF-A0A940WL51-F1
#
_cell.length_a   1.000
_cell.length_b   1.000
_cell.length_c   1.000
_cell.angle_alpha   90.00
_cell.angle_beta   90.00
_cell.angle_gamma   90.00
#
_symmetry.space_group_name_H-M   'P 1'
#
loop_
_entity.id
_entity.type
_entity.pdbx_description
1 polymer ?
#
loop_
_entity_poly.entity_id
_entity_poly.type
_entity_poly.pdbx_seq_one_letter_code
_entity_poly.pdbx_strand_id
1 'polypeptide(L)'
;MLVVLVIAGLAVVACVMMVSLGHGGEMAEFPPDAPPLDLPEGSRLAAADILGLELPVGLVGYNTHLVDQTLQRVALALDERDSRIAVLEQRVTELLAARVQARQEAFARPAEPPRTDHEPDVPPAATSAWEAGRADAEESW
;
A
#
# COMPACT_ATOMS: atom_id res chain seq x y z
N MET A 1 -4.09 28.12 -73.00
CA MET A 1 -2.77 28.03 -72.32
C MET A 1 -2.86 28.49 -70.86
N LEU A 2 -3.23 29.75 -70.56
CA LEU A 2 -3.35 30.25 -69.19
C LEU A 2 -4.33 29.47 -68.31
N VAL A 3 -5.52 29.16 -68.82
CA VAL A 3 -6.54 28.39 -68.07
C VAL A 3 -6.04 26.99 -67.70
N VAL A 4 -5.35 26.33 -68.63
CA VAL A 4 -4.77 25.00 -68.40
C VAL A 4 -3.69 25.05 -67.32
N LEU A 5 -2.84 26.08 -67.34
CA LEU A 5 -1.83 26.30 -66.31
C LEU A 5 -2.44 26.55 -64.92
N VAL A 6 -3.52 27.34 -64.85
CA VAL A 6 -4.23 27.59 -63.58
C VAL A 6 -4.86 26.32 -63.02
N ILE A 7 -5.50 25.52 -63.88
CA ILE A 7 -6.11 24.25 -63.46
C ILE A 7 -5.04 23.24 -63.01
N ALA A 8 -3.93 23.13 -63.75
CA ALA A 8 -2.81 22.28 -63.38
C ALA A 8 -2.20 22.70 -62.03
N GLY A 9 -2.02 24.01 -61.80
CA GLY A 9 -1.55 24.53 -60.53
C GLY A 9 -2.49 24.20 -59.37
N LEU A 10 -3.80 24.40 -59.54
CA LEU A 10 -4.81 24.03 -58.55
C LEU A 10 -4.82 22.52 -58.26
N ALA A 11 -4.67 21.68 -59.29
CA ALA A 11 -4.62 20.24 -59.12
C ALA A 11 -3.40 19.80 -58.30
N VAL A 12 -2.22 20.38 -58.56
CA VAL A 12 -1.00 20.11 -57.78
C VAL A 12 -1.19 20.55 -56.33
N VAL A 13 -1.68 21.76 -56.10
CA VAL A 13 -1.92 22.28 -54.73
C VAL A 13 -2.91 21.40 -53.97
N ALA A 14 -4.03 21.02 -54.60
CA ALA A 14 -5.03 20.16 -53.99
C ALA A 14 -4.46 18.76 -53.67
N CYS A 15 -3.65 18.19 -54.57
CA CYS A 15 -3.00 16.90 -54.36
C CYS A 15 -2.00 16.95 -53.19
N VAL A 16 -1.15 17.98 -53.12
CA VAL A 16 -0.21 18.19 -52.02
C VAL A 16 -0.94 18.39 -50.69
N MET A 17 -2.04 19.16 -50.69
CA MET A 17 -2.85 19.34 -49.49
C MET A 17 -3.41 17.99 -49.00
N MET A 18 -3.98 17.19 -49.90
CA MET A 18 -4.55 15.89 -49.56
C MET A 18 -3.50 14.92 -48.97
N VAL A 19 -2.30 14.88 -49.57
CA VAL A 19 -1.17 14.10 -49.03
C VAL A 19 -0.74 14.60 -47.66
N SER A 20 -0.66 15.91 -47.47
CA SER A 20 -0.24 16.53 -46.20
C SER A 20 -1.27 16.35 -45.08
N LEU A 21 -2.56 16.25 -45.44
CA LEU A 21 -3.66 15.92 -44.52
C LEU A 21 -3.69 14.43 -44.11
N GLY A 22 -2.69 13.64 -44.50
CA GLY A 22 -2.52 12.27 -44.04
C GLY A 22 -3.19 11.20 -44.92
N HIS A 23 -3.71 11.55 -46.11
CA HIS A 23 -4.24 10.57 -47.08
C HIS A 23 -3.14 9.90 -47.95
N GLY A 24 -1.87 10.06 -47.59
CA GLY A 24 -0.70 9.60 -48.38
C GLY A 24 -0.30 8.13 -48.22
N GLY A 25 -1.03 7.33 -47.44
CA GLY A 25 -0.75 5.91 -47.23
C GLY A 25 -1.01 5.50 -45.78
N GLU A 26 -1.52 4.28 -45.57
CA GLU A 26 -1.64 3.66 -44.25
C GLU A 26 -0.31 3.77 -43.52
N MET A 27 -0.26 4.60 -42.48
CA MET A 27 0.86 4.62 -41.57
C MET A 27 0.84 3.28 -40.84
N ALA A 28 1.69 2.34 -41.27
CA ALA A 28 2.11 1.25 -40.40
C ALA A 28 2.55 1.88 -39.07
N GLU A 29 2.08 1.32 -37.96
CA GLU A 29 2.37 1.84 -36.62
C GLU A 29 3.89 1.85 -36.42
N PHE A 30 4.50 3.02 -36.66
CA PHE A 30 5.93 3.20 -36.50
C PHE A 30 6.22 3.11 -35.01
N PRO A 31 7.27 2.37 -34.61
CA PRO A 31 7.78 2.48 -33.24
C PRO A 31 8.02 3.96 -32.94
N PRO A 32 7.69 4.43 -31.73
CA PRO A 32 7.87 5.83 -31.39
C PRO A 32 9.33 6.24 -31.65
N ASP A 33 9.52 7.32 -32.43
CA ASP A 33 10.85 7.88 -32.76
C ASP A 33 11.57 8.49 -31.53
N ALA A 34 10.95 8.40 -30.36
CA ALA A 34 11.48 8.86 -29.09
C ALA A 34 12.07 7.69 -28.30
N PRO A 35 13.21 7.89 -27.60
CA PRO A 35 13.72 6.89 -26.66
C PRO A 35 12.65 6.57 -25.60
N PRO A 36 12.58 5.31 -25.13
CA PRO A 36 11.65 4.95 -24.08
C PRO A 36 11.96 5.77 -22.82
N LEU A 37 10.89 6.20 -22.13
CA LEU A 37 11.02 6.89 -20.86
C LEU A 37 11.62 5.94 -19.82
N ASP A 38 12.58 6.43 -19.04
CA ASP A 38 13.23 5.66 -17.97
C ASP A 38 12.32 5.63 -16.72
N LEU A 39 11.16 4.98 -16.87
CA LEU A 39 10.19 4.76 -15.81
C LEU A 39 10.23 3.30 -15.38
N PRO A 40 10.18 3.01 -14.07
CA PRO A 40 10.23 1.63 -13.61
C PRO A 40 8.97 0.87 -14.03
N GLU A 41 9.15 -0.15 -14.87
CA GLU A 41 8.04 -0.98 -15.37
C GLU A 41 7.41 -1.79 -14.22
N GLY A 42 6.18 -1.45 -13.86
CA GLY A 42 5.37 -2.21 -12.89
C GLY A 42 5.68 -1.96 -11.40
N SER A 43 6.63 -1.09 -11.07
CA SER A 43 6.91 -0.66 -9.68
C SER A 43 5.99 0.49 -9.26
N ARG A 44 5.85 0.68 -7.94
CA ARG A 44 5.20 1.88 -7.38
C ARG A 44 6.10 3.08 -7.72
N LEU A 45 5.57 4.01 -8.52
CA LEU A 45 6.31 5.18 -8.99
C LEU A 45 6.63 6.12 -7.83
N ALA A 46 7.91 6.39 -7.58
CA ALA A 46 8.35 7.27 -6.51
C ALA A 46 8.54 8.71 -7.00
N ALA A 47 8.54 9.66 -6.07
CA ALA A 47 8.82 11.07 -6.39
C ALA A 47 10.20 11.26 -7.06
N ALA A 48 11.20 10.47 -6.65
CA ALA A 48 12.55 10.51 -7.23
C ALA A 48 12.58 10.09 -8.70
N ASP A 49 11.76 9.10 -9.08
CA ASP A 49 11.68 8.60 -10.45
C ASP A 49 11.11 9.67 -11.40
N ILE A 50 10.17 10.49 -10.91
CA ILE A 50 9.58 11.59 -11.68
C ILE A 50 10.56 12.76 -11.82
N LEU A 51 11.35 13.03 -10.78
CA LEU A 51 12.36 14.09 -10.81
C LEU A 51 13.54 13.79 -11.74
N GLY A 52 13.83 12.51 -11.96
CA GLY A 52 14.84 12.05 -12.91
C GLY A 52 14.34 11.92 -14.35
N LEU A 53 13.07 12.23 -14.62
CA LEU A 53 12.45 11.98 -15.91
C LEU A 53 12.87 13.03 -16.94
N GLU A 54 13.57 12.60 -17.99
CA GLU A 54 13.93 13.45 -19.12
C GLU A 54 12.91 13.28 -20.25
N LEU A 55 12.04 14.28 -20.43
CA LEU A 55 11.05 14.26 -21.50
C LEU A 55 11.67 14.76 -22.82
N PRO A 56 11.54 14.00 -23.93
CA PRO A 56 12.01 14.44 -25.23
C PRO A 56 11.19 15.63 -25.75
N VAL A 57 11.87 16.66 -26.24
CA VAL A 57 11.23 17.89 -26.76
C VAL A 57 10.86 17.75 -28.24
N GLY A 58 9.58 17.94 -28.57
CA GLY A 58 9.07 17.92 -29.93
C GLY A 58 8.95 19.32 -30.56
N LEU A 59 8.94 19.40 -31.89
CA LEU A 59 8.78 20.67 -32.65
C LEU A 59 7.41 21.34 -32.41
N VAL A 60 6.40 20.54 -32.06
CA VAL A 60 5.08 20.97 -31.57
C VAL A 60 4.85 20.21 -30.27
N GLY A 61 4.71 20.92 -29.16
CA GLY A 61 4.62 20.29 -27.85
C GLY A 61 3.97 21.18 -26.81
N TYR A 62 3.59 20.57 -25.69
CA TYR A 62 3.18 21.30 -24.50
C TYR A 62 4.29 22.24 -24.05
N ASN A 63 3.92 23.36 -23.41
CA ASN A 63 4.89 24.28 -22.85
C ASN A 63 5.73 23.54 -21.80
N THR A 64 7.01 23.32 -22.09
CA THR A 64 7.94 22.54 -21.26
C THR A 64 8.00 23.05 -19.83
N HIS A 65 8.04 24.37 -19.64
CA HIS A 65 8.07 24.97 -18.31
C HIS A 65 6.78 24.70 -17.50
N LEU A 66 5.61 24.70 -18.13
CA LEU A 66 4.37 24.32 -17.43
C LEU A 66 4.36 22.83 -17.09
N VAL A 67 4.85 21.97 -17.99
CA VAL A 67 4.98 20.53 -17.73
C VAL A 67 5.91 20.29 -16.55
N ASP A 68 7.10 20.89 -16.54
CA ASP A 68 8.09 20.76 -15.46
C ASP A 68 7.50 21.20 -14.12
N GLN A 69 6.76 22.31 -14.07
CA GLN A 69 6.09 22.75 -12.86
C GLN A 69 5.03 21.76 -12.37
N THR A 70 4.25 21.18 -13.29
CA THR A 70 3.25 20.18 -12.92
C THR A 70 3.91 18.90 -12.41
N LEU A 71 4.99 18.43 -13.05
CA LEU A 71 5.74 17.26 -12.63
C LEU A 71 6.36 17.48 -11.25
N GLN A 72 6.96 18.64 -11.01
CA GLN A 72 7.48 19.02 -9.70
C GLN A 72 6.39 18.96 -8.62
N ARG A 73 5.18 19.46 -8.93
CA ARG A 73 4.06 19.45 -8.00
C ARG A 73 3.55 18.05 -7.72
N VAL A 74 3.52 17.19 -8.73
CA VAL A 74 3.13 15.78 -8.61
C VAL A 74 4.16 15.01 -7.77
N ALA A 75 5.46 15.24 -8.01
CA ALA A 75 6.54 14.63 -7.22
C ALA A 75 6.41 14.97 -5.73
N LEU A 76 6.16 16.25 -5.39
CA LEU A 76 5.93 16.67 -4.00
C LEU A 76 4.68 16.02 -3.38
N ALA A 77 3.60 15.89 -4.15
CA ALA A 77 2.39 15.25 -3.66
C ALA A 77 2.56 13.74 -3.42
N LEU A 78 3.40 13.08 -4.22
CA LEU A 78 3.74 11.68 -4.05
C LEU A 78 4.63 11.45 -2.83
N ASP A 79 5.64 12.31 -2.61
CA ASP A 79 6.50 12.22 -1.43
C ASP A 79 5.70 12.35 -0.11
N GLU A 80 4.76 13.29 -0.05
CA GLU A 80 3.85 13.43 1.08
C GLU A 80 2.95 12.19 1.27
N ARG A 81 2.48 11.58 0.17
CA ARG A 81 1.68 10.35 0.25
C ARG A 81 2.53 9.17 0.72
N ASP A 82 3.73 9.01 0.20
CA ASP A 82 4.61 7.89 0.50
C ASP A 82 5.11 7.95 1.95
N SER A 83 5.41 9.15 2.47
CA SER A 83 5.73 9.32 3.89
C SER A 83 4.58 8.92 4.80
N ARG A 84 3.33 9.29 4.45
CA ARG A 84 2.13 8.86 5.20
C ARG A 84 1.93 7.35 5.14
N ILE A 85 2.16 6.73 3.99
CA ILE A 85 2.06 5.28 3.84
C ILE A 85 3.11 4.60 4.71
N ALA A 86 4.36 5.07 4.70
CA ALA A 86 5.43 4.52 5.55
C ALA A 86 5.07 4.60 7.04
N VAL A 87 4.52 5.74 7.48
CA VAL A 87 4.04 5.89 8.88
C VAL A 87 2.90 4.93 9.20
N LEU A 88 1.96 4.73 8.28
CA LEU A 88 0.85 3.79 8.47
C LEU A 88 1.33 2.34 8.52
N GLU A 89 2.23 1.94 7.62
CA GLU A 89 2.83 0.61 7.56
C GLU A 89 3.62 0.32 8.84
N GLN A 90 4.36 1.30 9.36
CA GLN A 90 5.06 1.17 10.64
C GLN A 90 4.08 0.96 11.80
N ARG A 91 3.00 1.75 11.89
CA ARG A 91 1.96 1.57 12.93
C ARG A 91 1.29 0.20 12.84
N VAL A 92 0.99 -0.28 11.63
CA VAL A 92 0.43 -1.63 11.43
C VAL A 92 1.41 -2.70 11.93
N THR A 93 2.69 -2.54 11.61
CA THR A 93 3.74 -3.48 12.04
C THR A 93 3.88 -3.50 13.56
N GLU A 94 3.88 -2.33 14.20
CA GLU A 94 3.93 -2.19 15.66
C GLU A 94 2.72 -2.84 16.34
N LEU A 95 1.51 -2.61 15.83
CA LEU A 95 0.29 -3.22 16.37
C LEU A 95 0.28 -4.75 16.22
N LEU A 96 0.75 -5.27 15.08
CA LEU A 96 0.88 -6.71 14.85
C LEU A 96 1.91 -7.31 15.82
N ALA A 97 3.05 -6.67 16.02
CA ALA A 97 4.08 -7.10 16.97
C ALA A 97 3.53 -7.12 18.41
N ALA A 98 2.86 -6.06 18.85
CA ALA A 98 2.24 -5.99 20.17
C ALA A 98 1.19 -7.09 20.39
N ARG A 99 0.40 -7.42 19.36
CA ARG A 99 -0.58 -8.51 19.43
C ARG A 99 0.08 -9.88 19.57
N VAL A 100 1.18 -10.12 18.86
CA VAL A 100 1.96 -11.36 18.98
C VAL A 100 2.56 -11.47 20.38
N GLN A 101 3.15 -10.38 20.88
CA GLN A 101 3.71 -10.29 22.23
C GLN A 101 2.65 -10.62 23.30
N ALA A 102 1.49 -9.96 23.26
CA ALA A 102 0.41 -10.20 24.22
C ALA A 102 -0.08 -11.66 24.20
N ARG A 103 -0.11 -12.29 23.01
CA ARG A 103 -0.43 -13.71 22.89
C ARG A 103 0.65 -14.58 23.52
N GLN A 104 1.93 -14.29 23.27
CA GLN A 104 3.05 -15.03 23.87
C GLN A 104 3.04 -14.90 25.39
N GLU A 105 2.80 -13.71 25.94
CA GLU A 105 2.67 -13.47 27.38
C GLU A 105 1.50 -14.27 27.98
N ALA A 106 0.37 -14.37 27.29
CA ALA A 106 -0.74 -15.22 27.73
C ALA A 106 -0.38 -16.71 27.76
N PHE A 107 0.44 -17.20 26.84
CA PHE A 107 0.94 -18.59 26.84
C PHE A 107 2.09 -18.83 27.83
N ALA A 108 2.91 -17.81 28.09
CA ALA A 108 4.04 -17.87 29.01
C ALA A 108 3.64 -17.63 30.47
N ARG A 109 2.44 -17.08 30.72
CA ARG A 109 1.87 -16.95 32.07
C ARG A 109 1.83 -18.35 32.69
N PRO A 110 2.47 -18.57 33.87
CA PRO A 110 2.40 -19.84 34.56
C PRO A 110 0.92 -20.20 34.74
N ALA A 111 0.54 -21.43 34.39
CA ALA A 111 -0.82 -21.92 34.61
C ALA A 111 -1.13 -21.70 36.10
N GLU A 112 -2.06 -20.78 36.39
CA GLU A 112 -2.50 -20.55 37.74
C GLU A 112 -3.07 -21.89 38.22
N PRO A 113 -2.50 -22.50 39.27
CA PRO A 113 -2.92 -23.83 39.70
C PRO A 113 -4.43 -23.77 39.94
N PRO A 114 -5.20 -24.78 39.50
CA PRO A 114 -6.65 -24.75 39.64
C PRO A 114 -6.96 -24.51 41.11
N ARG A 115 -7.50 -23.33 41.41
CA ARG A 115 -7.94 -22.96 42.75
C ARG A 115 -9.20 -23.77 42.97
N THR A 116 -9.02 -25.00 43.42
CA THR A 116 -10.13 -25.80 43.91
C THR A 116 -10.58 -25.12 45.20
N ASP A 117 -11.73 -24.48 45.17
CA ASP A 117 -12.47 -24.10 46.37
C ASP A 117 -12.92 -25.41 47.06
N HIS A 118 -11.96 -26.13 47.63
CA HIS A 118 -12.23 -27.24 48.52
C HIS A 118 -12.66 -26.61 49.85
N GLU A 119 -13.94 -26.27 49.94
CA GLU A 119 -14.63 -26.22 51.22
C GLU A 119 -14.54 -27.64 51.80
N PRO A 120 -13.85 -27.86 52.94
CA PRO A 120 -13.81 -29.19 53.52
C PRO A 120 -15.20 -29.51 54.05
N ASP A 121 -15.90 -30.43 53.39
CA ASP A 121 -17.13 -31.03 53.90
C ASP A 121 -16.74 -31.88 55.11
N VAL A 122 -16.82 -31.29 56.31
CA VAL A 122 -16.57 -31.98 57.57
C VAL A 122 -17.78 -32.89 57.81
N PRO A 123 -17.63 -34.23 57.76
CA PRO A 123 -18.75 -35.11 58.05
C PRO A 123 -19.22 -34.86 59.49
N PRO A 124 -20.53 -34.73 59.75
CA PRO A 124 -21.07 -34.36 61.07
C PRO A 124 -20.72 -35.36 62.19
N ALA A 125 -20.25 -36.56 61.84
CA ALA A 125 -19.81 -37.59 62.78
C ALA A 125 -18.40 -37.36 63.34
N ALA A 126 -17.60 -36.53 62.70
CA ALA A 126 -16.28 -36.21 63.20
C ALA A 126 -16.44 -35.38 64.49
N THR A 127 -17.42 -34.46 64.52
CA THR A 127 -17.67 -33.54 65.64
C THR A 127 -18.01 -34.22 66.97
N SER A 128 -18.73 -35.33 66.93
CA SER A 128 -19.14 -36.07 68.12
C SER A 128 -18.06 -37.03 68.64
N ALA A 129 -17.17 -37.53 67.77
CA ALA A 129 -16.14 -38.50 68.16
C ALA A 129 -15.08 -37.90 69.09
N TRP A 130 -14.73 -36.62 68.92
CA TRP A 130 -13.78 -35.92 69.78
C TRP A 130 -14.42 -35.24 71.01
N GLU A 131 -15.75 -35.19 71.09
CA GLU A 131 -16.47 -34.82 72.32
C GLU A 131 -16.66 -36.03 73.24
N ALA A 132 -16.96 -37.21 72.68
CA ALA A 132 -17.09 -38.45 73.45
C ALA A 132 -15.78 -38.82 74.18
N GLY A 133 -14.63 -38.72 73.50
CA GLY A 133 -13.34 -38.99 74.13
C GLY A 133 -12.89 -37.97 75.18
N ARG A 134 -13.55 -36.80 75.26
CA ARG A 134 -13.26 -35.77 76.27
C ARG A 134 -14.08 -35.98 77.55
N ALA A 135 -15.31 -36.48 77.42
CA ALA A 135 -16.18 -36.79 78.56
C ALA A 135 -15.61 -37.95 79.40
N ASP A 136 -15.09 -39.00 78.76
CA ASP A 136 -14.48 -40.15 79.45
C ASP A 136 -13.21 -39.78 80.23
N ALA A 137 -12.53 -38.69 79.87
CA ALA A 137 -11.32 -38.24 80.55
C ALA A 137 -11.60 -37.47 81.85
N GLU A 138 -12.75 -36.80 81.96
CA GLU A 138 -13.12 -35.99 83.14
C GLU A 138 -13.70 -36.82 84.30
N GLU A 139 -14.22 -38.03 84.05
CA GLU A 139 -14.81 -38.90 85.08
C GLU A 139 -13.79 -39.81 85.81
N SER A 140 -12.50 -39.73 85.45
CA SER A 140 -11.45 -40.67 85.91
C SER A 140 -10.55 -40.17 87.06
N TRP A 141 -10.96 -39.13 87.80
CA TRP A 141 -10.23 -38.59 88.96
C TRP A 141 -11.11 -38.42 90.20
#